data_AF-A0A352IZ27-F1
#
_entry.id   AF-A0A352IZ27-F1
#
_cell.length_a   1.000
_cell.length_b   1.000
_cell.length_c   1.000
_cell.angle_alpha   90.00
_cell.angle_beta   90.00
_cell.angle_gamma   90.00
#
_symmetry.space_group_name_H-M   'P 1'
#
loop_
_entity.id
_entity.type
_entity.pdbx_description
1 polymer ?
#
loop_
_entity_poly.entity_id
_entity_poly.type
_entity_poly.pdbx_seq_one_letter_code
_entity_poly.pdbx_strand_id
1 'polypeptide(L)'
;VIAGDPNQYPMLDPVEEFTPVPVSNVSEAVGQILSGQADAFLAPVPVVSDYLQSAMVNGIGLSVLLDNSPVDVVLRVDTDRDLLYQVLNKAIAAIGHNEHRTIRQSWLQADQPSLERSGLELSGSDMEWLKQHPDLKVAFRADWPPFEYTQDGRPTGLVPDLLTRLETELNVRFTRTVAGSRMDAEEKLRSGEVDILPGLSRTPRTEEAFLFTRAYLTVPIALAIRDDGRFIGDLRELRTER
;
A
#
# COMPACT_ATOMS: atom_id res chain seq x y z
N VAL A 1 15.23 -0.05 28.88
CA VAL A 1 15.87 1.27 29.09
C VAL A 1 17.18 1.22 28.38
N ILE A 2 17.25 1.76 27.16
CA ILE A 2 18.54 1.97 26.51
C ILE A 2 19.09 3.23 27.15
N ALA A 3 20.12 3.10 27.97
CA ALA A 3 20.72 4.23 28.68
C ALA A 3 21.24 5.26 27.66
N GLY A 4 20.71 6.49 27.70
CA GLY A 4 21.27 7.65 26.99
C GLY A 4 20.41 8.28 25.88
N ASP A 5 19.15 7.89 25.70
CA ASP A 5 18.26 8.56 24.73
C ASP A 5 17.45 9.70 25.40
N PRO A 6 17.72 10.98 25.07
CA PRO A 6 17.06 12.13 25.67
C PRO A 6 15.58 12.28 25.28
N ASN A 7 15.08 11.50 24.32
CA ASN A 7 13.71 11.57 23.82
C ASN A 7 12.78 10.50 24.42
N GLN A 8 13.21 9.74 25.44
CA GLN A 8 12.45 8.61 25.97
C GLN A 8 11.15 8.97 26.72
N TYR A 9 11.00 10.23 27.13
CA TYR A 9 9.95 10.66 28.06
C TYR A 9 9.05 11.84 27.64
N PRO A 10 9.34 12.67 26.60
CA PRO A 10 8.45 13.78 26.24
C PRO A 10 7.15 13.39 25.49
N MET A 11 6.95 12.12 25.13
CA MET A 11 5.96 11.72 24.11
C MET A 11 4.83 10.80 24.60
N LEU A 12 4.69 10.58 25.90
CA LEU A 12 3.62 9.73 26.43
C LEU A 12 2.54 10.59 27.05
N ASP A 13 1.29 10.38 26.61
CA ASP A 13 0.12 10.81 27.36
C ASP A 13 0.20 10.23 28.79
N PRO A 14 -0.25 10.98 29.82
CA PRO A 14 -0.16 10.52 31.19
C PRO A 14 -1.02 9.26 31.39
N VAL A 15 -0.36 8.12 31.55
CA VAL A 15 -0.97 6.86 31.99
C VAL A 15 -1.15 6.93 33.51
N GLU A 16 -2.28 6.44 34.04
CA GLU A 16 -2.61 6.53 35.48
C GLU A 16 -1.51 5.93 36.38
N GLU A 17 -0.86 4.84 35.92
CA GLU A 17 0.28 4.22 36.58
C GLU A 17 1.11 3.41 35.55
N PHE A 18 2.44 3.55 35.55
CA PHE A 18 3.32 2.70 34.75
C PHE A 18 4.60 2.37 35.54
N THR A 19 5.09 1.13 35.42
CA THR A 19 6.36 0.70 36.02
C THR A 19 7.37 0.36 34.91
N PRO A 20 8.42 1.17 34.70
CA PRO A 20 9.39 0.91 33.64
C PRO A 20 10.28 -0.29 33.99
N VAL A 21 10.36 -1.27 33.08
CA VAL A 21 11.28 -2.41 33.19
C VAL A 21 12.45 -2.21 32.22
N PRO A 22 13.69 -2.02 32.72
CA PRO A 22 14.85 -1.83 31.86
C PRO A 22 15.28 -3.14 31.21
N VAL A 23 15.24 -3.17 29.88
CA VAL A 23 15.82 -4.24 29.05
C VAL A 23 16.90 -3.69 28.11
N SER A 24 17.82 -4.57 27.72
CA SER A 24 19.02 -4.28 26.90
C SER A 24 18.80 -4.53 25.42
N ASN A 25 17.84 -5.40 25.06
CA ASN A 25 17.55 -5.78 23.68
C ASN A 25 16.11 -6.35 23.54
N VAL A 26 15.69 -6.59 22.30
CA VAL A 26 14.35 -7.12 21.98
C VAL A 26 14.14 -8.54 22.55
N SER A 27 15.16 -9.38 22.57
CA SER A 27 15.06 -10.74 23.10
C SER A 27 14.71 -10.76 24.59
N GLU A 28 15.37 -9.89 25.35
CA GLU A 28 15.09 -9.70 26.77
C GLU A 28 13.68 -9.11 26.99
N ALA A 29 13.28 -8.11 26.19
CA ALA A 29 11.93 -7.55 26.23
C ALA A 29 10.86 -8.62 26.02
N VAL A 30 11.03 -9.45 24.99
CA VAL A 30 10.14 -10.56 24.67
C VAL A 30 10.09 -11.57 25.83
N GLY A 31 11.25 -11.92 26.42
CA GLY A 31 11.31 -12.81 27.58
C GLY A 31 10.56 -12.28 28.80
N GLN A 32 10.62 -10.96 29.06
CA GLN A 32 9.87 -10.31 30.14
C GLN A 32 8.35 -10.42 29.93
N ILE A 33 7.87 -10.24 28.71
CA ILE A 33 6.44 -10.43 28.38
C ILE A 33 6.01 -11.89 28.56
N LEU A 34 6.75 -12.83 27.96
CA LEU A 34 6.38 -14.25 27.97
C LEU A 34 6.42 -14.88 29.37
N SER A 35 7.24 -14.32 30.27
CA SER A 35 7.32 -14.75 31.67
C SER A 35 6.31 -14.05 32.59
N GLY A 36 5.52 -13.10 32.06
CA GLY A 36 4.54 -12.33 32.83
C GLY A 36 5.17 -11.30 33.78
N GLN A 37 6.43 -10.92 33.54
CA GLN A 37 7.13 -9.89 34.32
C GLN A 37 6.88 -8.47 33.78
N ALA A 38 6.37 -8.35 32.56
CA ALA A 38 5.95 -7.10 31.95
C ALA A 38 4.71 -7.30 31.08
N ASP A 39 3.87 -6.26 30.94
CA ASP A 39 2.63 -6.30 30.17
C ASP A 39 2.82 -5.89 28.70
N ALA A 40 3.75 -4.97 28.44
CA ALA A 40 4.05 -4.46 27.10
C ALA A 40 5.48 -3.93 27.00
N PHE A 41 5.99 -3.77 25.77
CA PHE A 41 7.24 -3.07 25.50
C PHE A 41 7.09 -2.17 24.25
N LEU A 42 7.91 -1.11 24.20
CA LEU A 42 7.96 -0.17 23.08
C LEU A 42 9.22 -0.42 22.25
N ALA A 43 9.06 -0.59 20.94
CA ALA A 43 10.17 -0.79 20.02
C ALA A 43 9.74 -0.50 18.57
N PRO A 44 10.71 -0.25 17.65
CA PRO A 44 10.40 -0.12 16.23
C PRO A 44 9.78 -1.41 15.68
N VAL A 45 8.58 -1.29 15.13
CA VAL A 45 7.81 -2.43 14.62
C VAL A 45 8.57 -3.31 13.62
N PRO A 46 9.34 -2.77 12.64
CA PRO A 46 10.15 -3.59 11.73
C PRO A 46 11.15 -4.51 12.45
N VAL A 47 11.78 -4.01 13.52
CA VAL A 47 12.78 -4.76 14.29
C VAL A 47 12.12 -5.87 15.10
N VAL A 48 10.96 -5.57 15.71
CA VAL A 48 10.21 -6.56 16.49
C VAL A 48 9.67 -7.67 15.61
N SER A 49 9.09 -7.34 14.46
CA SER A 49 8.53 -8.36 13.57
C SER A 49 9.58 -9.31 13.02
N ASP A 50 10.73 -8.77 12.61
CA ASP A 50 11.85 -9.59 12.14
C ASP A 50 12.32 -10.56 13.23
N TYR A 51 12.47 -10.05 14.46
CA TYR A 51 12.84 -10.88 15.61
C TYR A 51 11.81 -11.96 15.92
N LEU A 52 10.52 -11.61 16.05
CA LEU A 52 9.46 -12.57 16.39
C LEU A 52 9.36 -13.68 15.33
N GLN A 53 9.47 -13.32 14.05
CA GLN A 53 9.44 -14.27 12.94
C GLN A 53 10.68 -15.18 12.95
N SER A 54 11.88 -14.61 13.07
CA SER A 54 13.14 -15.36 13.05
C SER A 54 13.28 -16.30 14.26
N ALA A 55 12.78 -15.89 15.42
CA ALA A 55 12.81 -16.68 16.66
C ALA A 55 11.58 -17.59 16.82
N MET A 56 10.64 -17.61 15.87
CA MET A 56 9.38 -18.37 15.93
C MET A 56 8.58 -18.12 17.22
N VAL A 57 8.62 -16.88 17.72
CA VAL A 57 7.95 -16.51 18.96
C VAL A 57 6.47 -16.33 18.69
N ASN A 58 5.65 -17.09 19.42
CA ASN A 58 4.20 -16.96 19.43
C ASN A 58 3.76 -16.38 20.78
N GLY A 59 2.61 -15.69 20.81
CA GLY A 59 2.04 -15.16 22.06
C GLY A 59 2.34 -13.69 22.35
N ILE A 60 2.98 -12.97 21.42
CA ILE A 60 3.14 -11.51 21.47
C ILE A 60 2.43 -10.92 20.26
N GLY A 61 1.52 -9.97 20.50
CA GLY A 61 0.79 -9.25 19.48
C GLY A 61 1.20 -7.78 19.38
N LEU A 62 1.06 -7.19 18.21
CA LEU A 62 1.14 -5.74 18.03
C LEU A 62 -0.20 -5.12 18.44
N SER A 63 -0.17 -4.15 19.36
CA SER A 63 -1.39 -3.52 19.93
C SER A 63 -1.61 -2.09 19.43
N VAL A 64 -0.59 -1.23 19.45
CA VAL A 64 -0.71 0.20 19.14
C VAL A 64 0.56 0.72 18.43
N LEU A 65 0.39 1.59 17.45
CA LEU A 65 1.45 2.43 16.87
C LEU A 65 1.40 3.81 17.53
N LEU A 66 2.51 4.24 18.14
CA LEU A 66 2.63 5.57 18.75
C LEU A 66 3.01 6.60 17.66
N ASP A 67 2.01 7.22 17.04
CA ASP A 67 2.18 8.04 15.83
C ASP A 67 2.34 9.56 16.07
N ASN A 68 2.46 10.03 17.31
CA ASN A 68 2.37 11.48 17.57
C ASN A 68 3.60 12.30 17.12
N SER A 69 4.71 11.68 16.70
CA SER A 69 5.78 12.33 15.94
C SER A 69 6.62 11.29 15.19
N PRO A 70 6.58 11.26 13.84
CA PRO A 70 7.47 10.38 13.09
C PRO A 70 8.91 10.80 13.33
N VAL A 71 9.74 9.85 13.79
CA VAL A 71 11.20 10.02 13.82
C VAL A 71 11.74 9.49 12.51
N ASP A 72 12.23 10.38 11.66
CA ASP A 72 12.84 9.98 10.39
C ASP A 72 14.15 9.24 10.65
N VAL A 73 14.28 8.04 10.07
CA VAL A 73 15.56 7.33 9.98
C VAL A 73 16.34 7.94 8.82
N VAL A 74 17.35 8.74 9.15
CA VAL A 74 18.14 9.50 8.17
C VAL A 74 19.60 9.07 8.15
N LEU A 75 20.25 9.27 7.00
CA LEU A 75 21.70 9.20 6.92
C LEU A 75 22.32 10.45 7.52
N ARG A 76 23.21 10.29 8.50
CA ARG A 76 23.96 11.39 9.09
C ARG A 76 25.25 11.63 8.32
N VAL A 77 25.54 12.89 8.04
CA VAL A 77 26.76 13.36 7.39
C VAL A 77 27.39 14.45 8.27
N ASP A 78 28.72 14.51 8.33
CA ASP A 78 29.44 15.59 9.01
C ASP A 78 29.20 16.93 8.31
N THR A 79 29.14 18.01 9.08
CA THR A 79 28.74 19.34 8.60
C THR A 79 29.70 19.97 7.59
N ASP A 80 30.91 19.42 7.42
CA ASP A 80 31.91 19.87 6.45
C ASP A 80 31.84 19.12 5.11
N ARG A 81 30.91 18.16 4.96
CA ARG A 81 30.78 17.30 3.76
C ARG A 81 29.51 17.56 2.97
N ASP A 82 29.29 18.82 2.58
CA ASP A 82 28.11 19.27 1.84
C ASP A 82 27.85 18.46 0.56
N LEU A 83 28.89 18.15 -0.20
CA LEU A 83 28.74 17.36 -1.43
C LEU A 83 28.19 15.97 -1.15
N LEU A 84 28.65 15.31 -0.08
CA LEU A 84 28.17 13.98 0.30
C LEU A 84 26.72 14.03 0.76
N TYR A 85 26.35 15.03 1.57
CA TYR A 85 24.96 15.27 1.96
C TYR A 85 24.04 15.43 0.74
N GLN A 86 24.45 16.24 -0.24
CA GLN A 86 23.68 16.46 -1.46
C GLN A 86 23.55 15.18 -2.31
N VAL A 87 24.64 14.42 -2.48
CA VAL A 87 24.62 13.19 -3.27
C VAL A 87 23.73 12.13 -2.61
N LEU A 88 23.83 11.93 -1.29
CA LEU A 88 22.99 10.96 -0.57
C LEU A 88 21.51 11.32 -0.64
N ASN A 89 21.15 12.60 -0.45
CA ASN A 89 19.75 13.02 -0.57
C ASN A 89 19.22 12.88 -2.00
N LYS A 90 20.02 13.21 -3.03
CA LYS A 90 19.63 12.98 -4.42
C LYS A 90 19.46 11.50 -4.73
N ALA A 91 20.33 10.65 -4.20
CA ALA A 91 20.22 9.20 -4.38
C ALA A 91 18.94 8.66 -3.73
N ILE A 92 18.64 9.03 -2.48
CA ILE A 92 17.41 8.64 -1.79
C ILE A 92 16.18 9.16 -2.55
N ALA A 93 16.17 10.42 -2.97
CA ALA A 93 15.06 11.01 -3.72
C ALA A 93 14.85 10.39 -5.12
N ALA A 94 15.88 9.77 -5.69
CA ALA A 94 15.80 9.06 -6.97
C ALA A 94 15.21 7.64 -6.83
N ILE A 95 15.15 7.08 -5.61
CA ILE A 95 14.52 5.78 -5.37
C ILE A 95 13.01 5.93 -5.58
N GLY A 96 12.49 5.25 -6.59
CA GLY A 96 11.07 5.30 -6.90
C GLY A 96 10.23 4.67 -5.78
N HIS A 97 8.96 5.08 -5.67
CA HIS A 97 8.04 4.51 -4.68
C HIS A 97 7.90 2.98 -4.80
N ASN A 98 7.96 2.44 -6.03
CA ASN A 98 7.97 1.00 -6.27
C ASN A 98 9.22 0.33 -5.71
N GLU A 99 10.39 0.92 -5.94
CA GLU A 99 11.66 0.40 -5.45
C GLU A 99 11.72 0.46 -3.92
N HIS A 100 11.24 1.54 -3.31
CA HIS A 100 11.05 1.62 -1.86
C HIS A 100 10.18 0.48 -1.32
N ARG A 101 9.07 0.15 -1.98
CA ARG A 101 8.23 -0.98 -1.58
C ARG A 101 8.95 -2.31 -1.74
N THR A 102 9.64 -2.54 -2.85
CA THR A 102 10.42 -3.76 -3.08
C THR A 102 11.52 -3.95 -2.04
N ILE A 103 12.27 -2.88 -1.72
CA ILE A 103 13.25 -2.89 -0.63
C ILE A 103 12.56 -3.28 0.68
N ARG A 104 11.46 -2.60 1.05
CA ARG A 104 10.74 -2.87 2.30
C ARG A 104 10.23 -4.31 2.39
N GLN A 105 9.58 -4.82 1.34
CA GLN A 105 9.02 -6.18 1.29
C GLN A 105 10.10 -7.26 1.37
N SER A 106 11.33 -6.97 0.93
CA SER A 106 12.45 -7.91 1.07
C SER A 106 12.82 -8.17 2.54
N TRP A 107 12.53 -7.21 3.43
CA TRP A 107 12.86 -7.26 4.86
C TRP A 107 11.64 -7.48 5.76
N LEU A 108 10.44 -7.12 5.30
CA LEU A 108 9.18 -7.23 6.06
C LEU A 108 8.21 -8.12 5.30
N GLN A 109 8.27 -9.43 5.55
CA GLN A 109 7.42 -10.42 4.88
C GLN A 109 6.06 -10.63 5.56
N ALA A 110 5.86 -10.11 6.77
CA ALA A 110 4.61 -10.24 7.51
C ALA A 110 3.58 -9.17 7.10
N ASP A 111 2.30 -9.56 7.04
CA ASP A 111 1.15 -8.65 7.07
C ASP A 111 1.16 -7.89 8.41
N GLN A 112 1.86 -6.76 8.42
CA GLN A 112 1.83 -5.83 9.52
C GLN A 112 0.46 -5.13 9.50
N PRO A 113 -0.23 -5.00 10.65
CA PRO A 113 -1.26 -3.97 10.81
C PRO A 113 -0.65 -2.66 10.29
N SER A 114 -1.25 -2.13 9.24
CA SER A 114 -0.59 -1.24 8.28
C SER A 114 0.24 -0.14 8.97
N LEU A 115 1.56 -0.25 8.84
CA LEU A 115 2.52 0.86 9.01
C LEU A 115 2.31 1.96 7.96
N GLU A 116 1.36 1.77 7.04
CA GLU A 116 0.86 2.84 6.20
C GLU A 116 -0.22 3.58 6.97
N ARG A 117 0.00 4.88 7.20
CA ARG A 117 -1.05 5.82 7.63
C ARG A 117 -2.33 5.47 6.87
N SER A 118 -3.32 4.98 7.61
CA SER A 118 -4.64 4.66 7.09
C SER A 118 -5.44 5.95 6.91
N GLY A 119 -4.89 6.85 6.11
CA GLY A 119 -5.51 8.09 5.72
C GLY A 119 -4.95 8.47 4.37
N LEU A 120 -5.79 8.45 3.34
CA LEU A 120 -5.58 9.31 2.20
C LEU A 120 -5.50 10.76 2.72
N GLU A 121 -4.31 11.24 3.08
CA GLU A 121 -4.08 12.66 3.39
C GLU A 121 -4.09 13.42 2.06
N LEU A 122 -5.28 13.56 1.47
CA LEU A 122 -5.52 14.54 0.43
C LEU A 122 -5.22 15.93 1.00
N SER A 123 -4.57 16.78 0.21
CA SER A 123 -4.35 18.15 0.63
C SER A 123 -5.69 18.85 0.85
N GLY A 124 -5.71 19.92 1.65
CA GLY A 124 -6.94 20.72 1.82
C GLY A 124 -7.50 21.22 0.49
N SER A 125 -6.63 21.53 -0.48
CA SER A 125 -7.03 21.89 -1.84
C SER A 125 -7.67 20.74 -2.62
N ASP A 126 -7.20 19.51 -2.48
CA ASP A 126 -7.77 18.35 -3.18
C ASP A 126 -9.17 18.01 -2.63
N MET A 127 -9.32 18.08 -1.31
CA MET A 127 -10.62 17.86 -0.67
C MET A 127 -11.64 18.93 -1.07
N GLU A 128 -11.22 20.19 -1.15
CA GLU A 128 -12.09 21.27 -1.60
C GLU A 128 -12.46 21.12 -3.08
N TRP A 129 -11.49 20.72 -3.93
CA TRP A 129 -11.75 20.42 -5.33
C TRP A 129 -12.78 19.30 -5.48
N LEU A 130 -12.67 18.19 -4.73
CA LEU A 130 -13.63 17.09 -4.77
C LEU A 130 -15.04 17.54 -4.34
N LYS A 131 -15.17 18.40 -3.33
CA LYS A 131 -16.46 18.96 -2.91
C LYS A 131 -17.11 19.82 -3.99
N GLN A 132 -16.30 20.52 -4.79
CA GLN A 132 -16.78 21.35 -5.90
C GLN A 132 -17.13 20.53 -7.15
N HIS A 133 -16.75 19.24 -7.19
CA HIS A 133 -17.00 18.33 -8.32
C HIS A 133 -17.77 17.07 -7.87
N PRO A 134 -19.01 17.22 -7.34
CA PRO A 134 -19.79 16.08 -6.85
C PRO A 134 -20.25 15.12 -7.96
N ASP A 135 -20.20 15.57 -9.22
CA ASP A 135 -20.76 14.85 -10.36
C ASP A 135 -19.72 14.05 -11.15
N LEU A 136 -18.53 13.79 -10.60
CA LEU A 136 -17.49 13.01 -11.26
C LEU A 136 -18.01 11.64 -11.69
N LYS A 137 -17.95 11.37 -12.99
CA LYS A 137 -18.51 10.19 -13.64
C LYS A 137 -17.46 9.11 -13.79
N VAL A 138 -17.75 7.95 -13.24
CA VAL A 138 -16.91 6.76 -13.33
C VAL A 138 -17.64 5.71 -14.16
N ALA A 139 -16.99 5.19 -15.19
CA ALA A 139 -17.51 4.06 -15.96
C ALA A 139 -16.79 2.75 -15.63
N PHE A 140 -17.56 1.68 -15.52
CA PHE A 140 -17.07 0.32 -15.32
C PHE A 140 -17.38 -0.54 -16.53
N ARG A 141 -16.46 -1.41 -16.92
CA ARG A 141 -16.71 -2.35 -18.02
C ARG A 141 -17.61 -3.50 -17.57
N ALA A 142 -18.46 -3.96 -18.48
CA ALA A 142 -19.34 -5.10 -18.23
C ALA A 142 -18.68 -6.48 -18.46
N ASP A 143 -17.47 -6.51 -19.03
CA ASP A 143 -16.91 -7.68 -19.74
C ASP A 143 -15.55 -8.19 -19.20
N TRP A 144 -15.17 -7.86 -17.96
CA TRP A 144 -13.84 -8.20 -17.44
C TRP A 144 -13.85 -8.80 -16.01
N PRO A 145 -14.54 -9.93 -15.80
CA PRO A 145 -14.47 -10.63 -14.52
C PRO A 145 -13.06 -11.17 -14.23
N PRO A 146 -12.65 -11.28 -12.95
CA PRO A 146 -13.39 -10.87 -11.74
C PRO A 146 -13.19 -9.40 -11.35
N PHE A 147 -12.56 -8.59 -12.21
CA PHE A 147 -12.15 -7.22 -11.88
C PHE A 147 -13.29 -6.21 -12.01
N GLU A 148 -13.96 -6.18 -13.16
CA GLU A 148 -15.13 -5.37 -13.42
C GLU A 148 -16.07 -6.08 -14.38
N TYR A 149 -17.31 -6.26 -13.97
CA TYR A 149 -18.34 -6.86 -14.77
C TYR A 149 -19.70 -6.34 -14.31
N THR A 150 -20.76 -6.65 -15.07
CA THR A 150 -22.12 -6.32 -14.65
C THR A 150 -22.82 -7.55 -14.11
N GLN A 151 -23.41 -7.44 -12.92
CA GLN A 151 -24.30 -8.43 -12.33
C GLN A 151 -25.60 -7.74 -11.94
N ASP A 152 -26.74 -8.28 -12.38
CA ASP A 152 -28.08 -7.71 -12.14
C ASP A 152 -28.20 -6.22 -12.51
N GLY A 153 -27.53 -5.82 -13.59
CA GLY A 153 -27.51 -4.43 -14.07
C GLY A 153 -26.63 -3.47 -13.25
N ARG A 154 -25.83 -3.97 -12.32
CA ARG A 154 -24.92 -3.17 -11.48
C ARG A 154 -23.45 -3.52 -11.74
N PRO A 155 -22.53 -2.54 -11.72
CA PRO A 155 -21.09 -2.81 -11.67
C PRO A 155 -20.75 -3.68 -10.47
N THR A 156 -19.99 -4.75 -10.67
CA THR A 156 -19.57 -5.71 -9.65
C THR A 156 -18.13 -6.18 -9.94
N GLY A 157 -17.40 -6.56 -8.90
CA GLY A 157 -16.02 -7.02 -8.99
C GLY A 157 -15.06 -6.20 -8.13
N LEU A 158 -13.78 -6.57 -8.18
CA LEU A 158 -12.73 -5.98 -7.34
C LEU A 158 -12.57 -4.47 -7.54
N VAL A 159 -12.77 -3.97 -8.76
CA VAL A 159 -12.56 -2.55 -9.11
C VAL A 159 -13.73 -1.68 -8.62
N PRO A 160 -15.01 -2.04 -8.86
CA PRO A 160 -16.15 -1.37 -8.20
C PRO A 160 -16.09 -1.37 -6.66
N ASP A 161 -15.60 -2.45 -6.04
CA ASP A 161 -15.46 -2.55 -4.59
C ASP A 161 -14.39 -1.61 -4.06
N LEU A 162 -13.25 -1.51 -4.76
CA LEU A 162 -12.20 -0.52 -4.46
C LEU A 162 -12.74 0.91 -4.53
N LEU A 163 -13.52 1.26 -5.55
CA LEU A 163 -14.14 2.59 -5.63
C LEU A 163 -15.09 2.85 -4.46
N THR A 164 -15.86 1.85 -4.03
CA THR A 164 -16.76 1.95 -2.88
C THR A 164 -16.00 2.25 -1.59
N ARG A 165 -14.83 1.63 -1.41
CA ARG A 165 -13.94 1.92 -0.30
C ARG A 165 -13.40 3.35 -0.37
N LEU A 166 -12.96 3.82 -1.54
CA LEU A 166 -12.50 5.20 -1.75
C LEU A 166 -13.59 6.23 -1.45
N GLU A 167 -14.83 6.00 -1.90
CA GLU A 167 -15.97 6.87 -1.58
C GLU A 167 -16.21 6.97 -0.06
N THR A 168 -16.09 5.84 0.64
CA THR A 168 -16.28 5.78 2.10
C THR A 168 -15.17 6.51 2.85
N GLU A 169 -13.91 6.27 2.49
CA GLU A 169 -12.75 6.87 3.15
C GLU A 169 -12.65 8.39 2.90
N LEU A 170 -13.05 8.85 1.72
CA LEU A 170 -13.03 10.27 1.34
C LEU A 170 -14.33 11.01 1.67
N ASN A 171 -15.39 10.29 2.08
CA ASN A 171 -16.74 10.82 2.24
C ASN A 171 -17.23 11.59 0.99
N VAL A 172 -17.03 10.99 -0.19
CA VAL A 172 -17.47 11.50 -1.50
C VAL A 172 -18.37 10.47 -2.21
N ARG A 173 -19.01 10.89 -3.29
CA ARG A 173 -19.83 10.00 -4.14
C ARG A 173 -19.51 10.25 -5.60
N PHE A 174 -19.30 9.18 -6.35
CA PHE A 174 -19.12 9.26 -7.79
C PHE A 174 -20.41 8.86 -8.52
N THR A 175 -20.64 9.44 -9.69
CA THR A 175 -21.70 9.01 -10.60
C THR A 175 -21.23 7.77 -11.35
N ARG A 176 -21.76 6.60 -10.97
CA ARG A 176 -21.35 5.31 -11.55
C ARG A 176 -22.17 4.98 -12.80
N THR A 177 -21.49 4.58 -13.87
CA THR A 177 -22.07 4.18 -15.15
C THR A 177 -21.46 2.87 -15.64
N VAL A 178 -22.16 2.19 -16.56
CA VAL A 178 -21.67 0.96 -17.21
C VAL A 178 -21.27 1.28 -18.65
N ALA A 179 -20.10 0.77 -19.06
CA ALA A 179 -19.65 0.71 -20.44
C ALA A 179 -19.75 -0.74 -20.93
N GLY A 180 -20.25 -0.91 -22.16
CA GLY A 180 -20.52 -2.24 -22.72
C GLY A 180 -19.26 -3.03 -23.06
N SER A 181 -18.18 -2.35 -23.42
CA SER A 181 -16.89 -2.96 -23.77
C SER A 181 -15.72 -2.05 -23.44
N ARG A 182 -14.50 -2.56 -23.53
CA ARG A 182 -13.29 -1.73 -23.44
C ARG A 182 -13.28 -0.56 -24.43
N MET A 183 -13.64 -0.81 -25.69
CA MET A 183 -13.64 0.22 -26.73
C MET A 183 -14.66 1.32 -26.43
N ASP A 184 -15.85 0.94 -25.96
CA ASP A 184 -16.90 1.85 -25.53
C ASP A 184 -16.44 2.70 -24.33
N ALA A 185 -15.82 2.08 -23.33
CA ALA A 185 -15.28 2.78 -22.17
C ALA A 185 -14.23 3.84 -22.58
N GLU A 186 -13.28 3.46 -23.43
CA GLU A 186 -12.25 4.39 -23.95
C GLU A 186 -12.85 5.56 -24.73
N GLU A 187 -13.89 5.32 -25.53
CA GLU A 187 -14.56 6.38 -26.29
C GLU A 187 -15.34 7.34 -25.38
N LYS A 188 -16.04 6.82 -24.37
CA LYS A 188 -16.73 7.63 -23.36
C LYS A 188 -15.77 8.53 -22.58
N LEU A 189 -14.57 8.04 -22.27
CA LEU A 189 -13.54 8.85 -21.62
C LEU A 189 -12.99 9.91 -22.59
N ARG A 190 -12.78 9.55 -23.85
CA ARG A 190 -12.28 10.48 -24.88
C ARG A 190 -13.26 11.61 -25.19
N SER A 191 -14.55 11.31 -25.20
CA SER A 191 -15.62 12.29 -25.47
C SER A 191 -15.98 13.16 -24.27
N GLY A 192 -15.49 12.81 -23.07
CA GLY A 192 -15.86 13.47 -21.81
C GLY A 192 -17.25 13.07 -21.31
N GLU A 193 -17.84 11.98 -21.82
CA GLU A 193 -19.07 11.41 -21.25
C GLU A 193 -18.81 10.89 -19.83
N VAL A 194 -17.61 10.36 -19.57
CA VAL A 194 -17.12 9.96 -18.24
C VAL A 194 -15.77 10.61 -17.96
N ASP A 195 -15.46 10.78 -16.67
CA ASP A 195 -14.22 11.42 -16.20
C ASP A 195 -13.14 10.38 -15.83
N ILE A 196 -13.54 9.18 -15.43
CA ILE A 196 -12.65 8.17 -14.84
C ILE A 196 -12.97 6.77 -15.36
N LEU A 197 -11.92 6.04 -15.77
CA LEU A 197 -11.93 4.60 -16.03
C LEU A 197 -10.98 3.87 -15.06
N PRO A 198 -11.49 3.18 -14.04
CA PRO A 198 -10.65 2.50 -13.05
C PRO A 198 -10.11 1.16 -13.59
N GLY A 199 -10.71 0.58 -14.63
CA GLY A 199 -10.27 -0.69 -15.22
C GLY A 199 -9.42 -0.59 -16.48
N LEU A 200 -8.76 0.56 -16.74
CA LEU A 200 -8.03 0.76 -17.99
C LEU A 200 -6.57 0.28 -17.92
N SER A 201 -6.19 -0.61 -18.85
CA SER A 201 -4.80 -1.07 -18.97
C SER A 201 -3.89 0.03 -19.51
N ARG A 202 -2.75 0.21 -18.85
CA ARG A 202 -1.68 1.11 -19.28
C ARG A 202 -0.85 0.45 -20.40
N THR A 203 -0.91 1.03 -21.59
CA THR A 203 -0.18 0.58 -22.80
C THR A 203 0.32 1.82 -23.54
N PRO A 204 1.36 1.72 -24.39
CA PRO A 204 1.85 2.88 -25.14
C PRO A 204 0.73 3.66 -25.85
N ARG A 205 -0.20 2.94 -26.51
CA ARG A 205 -1.37 3.54 -27.18
C ARG A 205 -2.30 4.30 -26.23
N THR A 206 -2.55 3.77 -25.03
CA THR A 206 -3.49 4.41 -24.08
C THR A 206 -2.83 5.56 -23.32
N GLU A 207 -1.51 5.49 -23.07
CA GLU A 207 -0.73 6.56 -22.44
C GLU A 207 -0.62 7.81 -23.31
N GLU A 208 -0.63 7.67 -24.64
CA GLU A 208 -0.68 8.83 -25.55
C GLU A 208 -2.01 9.60 -25.45
N ALA A 209 -3.08 8.95 -24.99
CA ALA A 209 -4.43 9.50 -25.02
C ALA A 209 -4.98 9.92 -23.64
N PHE A 210 -4.50 9.33 -22.54
CA PHE A 210 -5.10 9.46 -21.23
C PHE A 210 -4.08 9.63 -20.11
N LEU A 211 -4.51 10.26 -19.02
CA LEU A 211 -3.75 10.32 -17.77
C LEU A 211 -4.01 9.07 -16.93
N PHE A 212 -2.97 8.56 -16.29
CA PHE A 212 -3.05 7.36 -15.45
C PHE A 212 -2.65 7.66 -14.02
N THR A 213 -3.35 7.04 -13.09
CA THR A 213 -2.93 6.96 -11.70
C THR A 213 -1.71 6.03 -11.57
N ARG A 214 -1.20 5.89 -10.34
CA ARG A 214 -0.29 4.79 -10.03
C ARG A 214 -1.03 3.47 -10.22
N ALA A 215 -0.37 2.50 -10.85
CA ALA A 215 -0.92 1.17 -11.01
C ALA A 215 -1.20 0.54 -9.63
N TYR A 216 -2.44 0.08 -9.43
CA TYR A 216 -2.89 -0.61 -8.22
C TYR A 216 -3.30 -2.06 -8.49
N LEU A 217 -3.30 -2.49 -9.75
CA LEU A 217 -3.57 -3.85 -10.17
C LEU A 217 -2.52 -4.29 -11.18
N THR A 218 -1.83 -5.41 -10.90
CA THR A 218 -0.91 -6.06 -11.84
C THR A 218 -1.38 -7.48 -12.04
N VAL A 219 -1.79 -7.80 -13.27
CA VAL A 219 -2.33 -9.13 -13.60
C VAL A 219 -1.27 -9.88 -14.43
N PRO A 220 -0.73 -11.01 -13.94
CA PRO A 220 0.18 -11.82 -14.74
C PRO A 220 -0.59 -12.46 -15.90
N ILE A 221 0.03 -12.50 -17.08
CA ILE A 221 -0.51 -13.25 -18.21
C ILE A 221 -0.14 -14.72 -18.00
N ALA A 222 -1.14 -15.58 -17.90
CA ALA A 222 -0.98 -17.02 -17.76
C ALA A 222 -1.67 -17.75 -18.92
N LEU A 223 -1.14 -18.92 -19.28
CA LEU A 223 -1.78 -19.84 -20.21
C LEU A 223 -2.55 -20.90 -19.42
N ALA A 224 -3.83 -21.05 -19.73
CA ALA A 224 -4.63 -22.16 -19.23
C ALA A 224 -4.68 -23.25 -20.31
N ILE A 225 -4.28 -24.46 -19.96
CA ILE A 225 -4.43 -25.66 -20.79
C ILE A 225 -5.49 -26.58 -20.17
N ARG A 226 -6.08 -27.46 -20.98
CA ARG A 226 -6.94 -28.52 -20.46
C ARG A 226 -6.12 -29.44 -19.55
N ASP A 227 -6.77 -29.99 -18.54
CA ASP A 227 -6.18 -30.95 -17.60
C ASP A 227 -5.77 -32.27 -18.28
N ASP A 228 -6.47 -32.65 -19.35
CA ASP A 228 -6.13 -33.77 -20.24
C ASP A 228 -5.15 -33.39 -21.37
N GLY A 229 -4.75 -32.11 -21.43
CA GLY A 229 -3.89 -31.57 -22.46
C GLY A 229 -2.44 -31.98 -22.30
N ARG A 230 -1.70 -31.95 -23.43
CA ARG A 230 -0.24 -32.09 -23.40
C ARG A 230 0.36 -31.01 -22.51
N PHE A 231 1.28 -31.39 -21.61
CA PHE A 231 2.03 -30.42 -20.82
C PHE A 231 2.86 -29.50 -21.73
N ILE A 232 2.79 -28.20 -21.47
CA ILE A 232 3.49 -27.16 -22.23
C ILE A 232 4.44 -26.47 -21.25
N GLY A 233 5.72 -26.83 -21.31
CA GLY A 233 6.75 -26.28 -20.44
C GLY A 233 7.32 -24.94 -20.94
N ASP A 234 7.14 -24.64 -22.23
CA ASP A 234 7.69 -23.45 -22.88
C ASP A 234 6.70 -22.89 -23.93
N LEU A 235 6.55 -21.56 -23.95
CA LEU A 235 5.69 -20.86 -24.92
C LEU A 235 6.06 -21.15 -26.38
N ARG A 236 7.32 -21.49 -26.68
CA ARG A 236 7.77 -21.83 -28.04
C ARG A 236 7.13 -23.09 -28.60
N GLU A 237 6.63 -23.97 -27.72
CA GLU A 237 5.95 -25.19 -28.11
C GLU A 237 4.52 -24.93 -28.63
N LEU A 238 4.00 -23.70 -28.48
CA LEU A 238 2.69 -23.27 -28.97
C LEU A 238 2.69 -22.83 -30.43
N ARG A 239 3.83 -22.81 -31.12
CA ARG A 239 3.94 -22.27 -32.50
C ARG A 239 3.01 -22.96 -33.50
N THR A 240 2.61 -24.20 -33.23
CA THR A 240 1.72 -25.00 -34.08
C THR A 240 0.35 -25.22 -33.46
N GLU A 241 0.13 -24.73 -32.24
CA GLU A 241 -1.12 -24.87 -31.50
C GLU A 241 -2.01 -23.65 -31.72
N ARG A 242 -3.32 -23.82 -31.57
CA ARG A 242 -4.34 -22.77 -31.72
C ARG A 242 -4.97 -22.42 -30.40
#